data_AF-A0AAE0EY14-F1
#
_entry.id   AF-A0AAE0EY14-F1
#
_cell.length_a   1.000
_cell.length_b   1.000
_cell.length_c   1.000
_cell.angle_alpha   90.00
_cell.angle_beta   90.00
_cell.angle_gamma   90.00
#
_symmetry.space_group_name_H-M   'P 1'
#
loop_
_entity.id
_entity.type
_entity.pdbx_description
1 polymer ?
#
loop_
_entity_poly.entity_id
_entity_poly.type
_entity_poly.pdbx_seq_one_letter_code
_entity_poly.pdbx_strand_id
1 'polypeptide(L)'
;MYTHFDKWKQKLRRPELVELAIFFHDVIYEGTAKEDELKSADVYRTFAEEAGQPEADVELVYRWIVATATHAVVEEDTYDGYFFMDFDMAILGVDQTQYTAYVQSVKEEYMNLKGYQKIPFVWEVMWCWGRPKAMSNFLKVPNIYSTKEFQTNLESRARENLQEEIGKLLFHRNLFLAICTVFGVIVTGLALKCAATVWF
;
A
#
# COMPACT_ATOMS: atom_id res chain seq x y z
N MET A 1 -10.54 -0.31 5.49
CA MET A 1 -11.19 -1.56 5.02
C MET A 1 -12.59 -1.80 5.60
N TYR A 2 -12.79 -1.91 6.92
CA TYR A 2 -14.09 -2.34 7.51
C TYR A 2 -15.33 -1.53 7.06
N THR A 3 -15.22 -0.21 6.90
CA THR A 3 -16.33 0.60 6.35
C THR A 3 -16.76 0.15 4.95
N HIS A 4 -15.82 -0.26 4.10
CA HIS A 4 -16.13 -0.81 2.78
C HIS A 4 -16.67 -2.23 2.88
N PHE A 5 -16.09 -3.07 3.74
CA PHE A 5 -16.61 -4.40 4.00
C PHE A 5 -18.07 -4.36 4.44
N ASP A 6 -18.44 -3.54 5.41
CA ASP A 6 -19.83 -3.40 5.86
C ASP A 6 -20.79 -2.96 4.76
N LYS A 7 -20.33 -2.08 3.87
CA LYS A 7 -21.11 -1.61 2.73
C LYS A 7 -21.33 -2.70 1.68
N TRP A 8 -20.35 -3.57 1.46
CA TRP A 8 -20.34 -4.51 0.33
C TRP A 8 -20.50 -5.98 0.72
N LYS A 9 -20.53 -6.33 2.01
CA LYS A 9 -20.57 -7.72 2.50
C LYS A 9 -21.72 -8.56 1.95
N GLN A 10 -22.86 -7.94 1.62
CA GLN A 10 -23.99 -8.63 1.01
C GLN A 10 -23.73 -9.11 -0.42
N LYS A 11 -22.72 -8.56 -1.10
CA LYS A 11 -22.28 -9.01 -2.43
C LYS A 11 -21.21 -10.10 -2.37
N LEU A 12 -20.54 -10.25 -1.24
CA LEU A 12 -19.47 -11.24 -1.08
C LEU A 12 -20.08 -12.63 -0.99
N ARG A 13 -19.41 -13.62 -1.59
CA ARG A 13 -19.83 -15.03 -1.51
C ARG A 13 -19.45 -15.63 -0.16
N ARG A 14 -18.33 -15.20 0.39
CA ARG A 14 -17.68 -15.69 1.61
C ARG A 14 -17.19 -14.51 2.47
N PRO A 15 -18.10 -13.67 2.97
CA PRO A 15 -17.74 -12.49 3.75
C PRO A 15 -16.88 -12.81 4.97
N GLU A 16 -17.04 -13.98 5.58
CA GLU A 16 -16.26 -14.44 6.73
C GLU A 16 -14.76 -14.58 6.42
N LEU A 17 -14.42 -15.05 5.22
CA LEU A 17 -13.02 -15.18 4.81
C LEU A 17 -12.40 -13.82 4.47
N VAL A 18 -13.18 -12.93 3.85
CA VAL A 18 -12.73 -11.57 3.58
C VAL A 18 -12.48 -10.81 4.88
N GLU A 19 -13.33 -11.01 5.89
CA GLU A 19 -13.16 -10.42 7.22
C GLU A 19 -11.87 -10.91 7.90
N LEU A 20 -11.57 -12.20 7.80
CA LEU A 20 -10.30 -12.76 8.28
C LEU A 20 -9.10 -12.17 7.53
N ALA A 21 -9.17 -12.05 6.21
CA ALA A 21 -8.11 -11.41 5.42
C ALA A 21 -7.90 -9.96 5.84
N ILE A 22 -8.97 -9.18 6.03
CA ILE A 22 -8.90 -7.79 6.54
C ILE A 22 -8.19 -7.76 7.90
N PHE A 23 -8.53 -8.67 8.80
CA PHE A 23 -7.95 -8.68 10.14
C PHE A 23 -6.46 -9.02 10.14
N PHE A 24 -6.06 -10.01 9.35
CA PHE A 24 -4.72 -10.58 9.42
C PHE A 24 -3.70 -9.97 8.45
N HIS A 25 -4.11 -9.29 7.37
CA HIS A 25 -3.15 -8.93 6.31
C HIS A 25 -1.95 -8.08 6.77
N ASP A 26 -2.17 -7.15 7.70
CA ASP A 26 -1.14 -6.27 8.27
C ASP A 26 -0.88 -6.54 9.76
N VAL A 27 -1.12 -7.78 10.23
CA VAL A 27 -0.88 -8.12 11.65
C VAL A 27 0.61 -8.04 12.03
N ILE A 28 1.49 -8.29 11.05
CA ILE A 28 2.92 -7.99 11.13
C ILE A 28 3.20 -6.75 10.28
N TYR A 29 3.87 -5.75 10.87
CA TYR A 29 4.22 -4.51 10.20
C TYR A 29 5.59 -4.00 10.63
N GLU A 30 6.64 -4.40 9.92
CA GLU A 30 8.05 -4.02 10.17
C GLU A 30 8.59 -3.07 9.08
N GLY A 31 7.76 -2.77 8.07
CA GLY A 31 8.07 -1.91 6.93
C GLY A 31 8.91 -2.63 5.88
N THR A 32 8.64 -3.91 5.67
CA THR A 32 9.21 -4.82 4.67
C THR A 32 8.10 -5.62 3.99
N ALA A 33 7.21 -4.93 3.24
CA ALA A 33 5.92 -5.48 2.79
C ALA A 33 5.93 -6.91 2.22
N LYS A 34 6.96 -7.33 1.46
CA LYS A 34 7.00 -8.72 0.97
C LYS A 34 7.19 -9.73 2.08
N GLU A 35 8.10 -9.43 2.99
CA GLU A 35 8.39 -10.27 4.15
C GLU A 35 7.30 -10.14 5.21
N ASP A 36 6.73 -8.96 5.40
CA ASP A 36 5.67 -8.67 6.37
C ASP A 36 4.40 -9.43 5.99
N GLU A 37 4.01 -9.41 4.72
CA GLU A 37 2.73 -10.00 4.29
C GLU A 37 2.81 -11.52 4.32
N LEU A 38 3.98 -12.07 4.01
CA LEU A 38 4.24 -13.49 4.17
C LEU A 38 4.15 -13.90 5.66
N LYS A 39 4.77 -13.15 6.57
CA LYS A 39 4.68 -13.42 8.01
C LYS A 39 3.25 -13.28 8.53
N SER A 40 2.52 -12.25 8.10
CA SER A 40 1.11 -12.03 8.41
C SER A 40 0.25 -13.22 7.94
N ALA A 41 0.49 -13.71 6.74
CA ALA A 41 -0.18 -14.90 6.21
C ALA A 41 0.16 -16.17 7.02
N ASP A 42 1.42 -16.33 7.44
CA ASP A 42 1.85 -17.47 8.28
C ASP A 42 1.20 -17.43 9.68
N VAL A 43 1.04 -16.23 10.26
CA VAL A 43 0.28 -16.02 11.51
C VAL A 43 -1.17 -16.47 11.33
N TYR A 44 -1.82 -16.05 10.24
CA TYR A 44 -3.19 -16.49 9.92
C TYR A 44 -3.28 -18.01 9.74
N ARG A 45 -2.36 -18.61 8.98
CA ARG A 45 -2.33 -20.06 8.72
C ARG A 45 -2.30 -20.84 10.03
N THR A 46 -1.41 -20.45 10.94
CA THR A 46 -1.28 -21.08 12.27
C THR A 46 -2.58 -20.99 13.05
N PHE A 47 -3.17 -19.79 13.13
CA PHE A 47 -4.45 -19.55 13.79
C PHE A 47 -5.59 -20.39 13.18
N ALA A 48 -5.68 -20.45 11.86
CA ALA A 48 -6.77 -21.11 11.16
C ALA A 48 -6.69 -22.64 11.26
N GLU A 49 -5.47 -23.20 11.25
CA GLU A 49 -5.21 -24.63 11.50
C GLU A 49 -5.60 -25.02 12.94
N GLU A 50 -5.21 -24.21 13.94
CA GLU A 50 -5.60 -24.43 15.34
C GLU A 50 -7.12 -24.33 15.55
N ALA A 51 -7.78 -23.46 14.79
CA ALA A 51 -9.24 -23.30 14.79
C ALA A 51 -9.98 -24.41 14.01
N GLY A 52 -9.26 -25.30 13.32
CA GLY A 52 -9.84 -26.40 12.54
C GLY A 52 -10.56 -25.95 11.26
N GLN A 53 -10.14 -24.84 10.64
CA GLN A 53 -10.71 -24.40 9.37
C GLN A 53 -10.36 -25.37 8.24
N PRO A 54 -11.23 -25.51 7.20
CA PRO A 54 -10.91 -26.31 6.03
C PRO A 54 -9.65 -25.82 5.32
N GLU A 55 -8.75 -26.72 4.94
CA GLU A 55 -7.46 -26.38 4.30
C GLU A 55 -7.62 -25.48 3.06
N ALA A 56 -8.67 -25.71 2.26
CA ALA A 56 -8.97 -24.88 1.09
C ALA A 56 -9.29 -23.41 1.44
N ASP A 57 -9.88 -23.17 2.62
CA ASP A 57 -10.22 -21.83 3.10
C ASP A 57 -8.98 -21.12 3.64
N VAL A 58 -8.15 -21.86 4.36
CA VAL A 58 -6.85 -21.39 4.87
C VAL A 58 -5.97 -20.95 3.71
N GLU A 59 -5.81 -21.79 2.69
CA GLU A 59 -4.97 -21.46 1.54
C GLU A 59 -5.54 -20.28 0.73
N LEU A 60 -6.87 -20.13 0.66
CA LEU A 60 -7.49 -18.99 -0.02
C LEU A 60 -7.17 -17.66 0.67
N VAL A 61 -7.39 -17.54 1.98
CA VAL A 61 -7.11 -16.31 2.74
C VAL A 61 -5.60 -16.06 2.80
N TYR A 62 -4.79 -17.10 2.95
CA TYR A 62 -3.33 -17.00 2.89
C TYR A 62 -2.87 -16.31 1.60
N ARG A 63 -3.37 -16.76 0.44
CA ARG A 63 -3.04 -16.17 -0.86
C ARG A 63 -3.49 -14.73 -0.98
N TRP A 64 -4.68 -14.38 -0.47
CA TRP A 64 -5.15 -12.99 -0.45
C TRP A 64 -4.23 -12.08 0.37
N ILE A 65 -3.82 -12.51 1.56
CA ILE A 65 -2.88 -11.74 2.39
C ILE A 65 -1.54 -11.58 1.66
N VAL A 66 -0.95 -12.66 1.13
CA VAL A 66 0.32 -12.57 0.39
C VAL A 66 0.22 -11.65 -0.84
N ALA A 67 -0.95 -11.59 -1.49
CA ALA A 67 -1.16 -10.78 -2.67
C ALA A 67 -1.09 -9.26 -2.40
N THR A 68 -1.38 -8.79 -1.17
CA THR A 68 -1.33 -7.35 -0.82
C THR A 68 0.08 -6.78 -0.98
N ALA A 69 1.13 -7.59 -0.82
CA ALA A 69 2.52 -7.16 -1.06
C ALA A 69 2.77 -6.56 -2.46
N THR A 70 1.95 -6.93 -3.45
CA THR A 70 2.02 -6.39 -4.82
C THR A 70 0.75 -5.68 -5.25
N HIS A 71 -0.30 -5.75 -4.45
CA HIS A 71 -1.66 -5.32 -4.78
C HIS A 71 -2.18 -5.85 -6.13
N ALA A 72 -1.64 -7.00 -6.57
CA ALA A 72 -2.02 -7.64 -7.81
C ALA A 72 -2.95 -8.81 -7.48
N VAL A 73 -4.09 -8.87 -8.15
CA VAL A 73 -5.00 -10.01 -8.01
C VAL A 73 -4.62 -11.06 -9.04
N VAL A 74 -4.42 -12.30 -8.58
CA VAL A 74 -4.16 -13.44 -9.47
C VAL A 74 -5.48 -13.82 -10.14
N GLU A 75 -5.49 -14.17 -11.43
CA GLU A 75 -6.74 -14.48 -12.17
C GLU A 75 -7.56 -15.63 -11.55
N GLU A 76 -6.89 -16.50 -10.78
CA GLU A 76 -7.50 -17.61 -10.04
C GLU A 76 -8.18 -17.18 -8.73
N ASP A 77 -7.96 -15.94 -8.29
CA ASP A 77 -8.60 -15.41 -7.09
C ASP A 77 -10.05 -15.02 -7.38
N THR A 78 -10.89 -15.52 -6.48
CA THR A 78 -12.34 -15.42 -6.61
C THR A 78 -12.82 -13.97 -6.56
N TYR A 79 -14.05 -13.74 -7.02
CA TYR A 79 -14.78 -12.47 -6.98
C TYR A 79 -14.60 -11.68 -5.65
N ASP A 80 -14.49 -12.36 -4.52
CA ASP A 80 -14.33 -11.75 -3.19
C ASP A 80 -12.92 -11.19 -2.96
N GLY A 81 -11.88 -11.80 -3.55
CA GLY A 81 -10.50 -11.32 -3.50
C GLY A 81 -10.33 -9.97 -4.20
N TYR A 82 -11.06 -9.74 -5.30
CA TYR A 82 -11.11 -8.42 -5.94
C TYR A 82 -11.68 -7.35 -5.01
N PHE A 83 -12.73 -7.66 -4.25
CA PHE A 83 -13.27 -6.74 -3.26
C PHE A 83 -12.31 -6.50 -2.11
N PHE A 84 -11.67 -7.56 -1.59
CA PHE A 84 -10.65 -7.42 -0.54
C PHE A 84 -9.53 -6.47 -0.95
N MET A 85 -8.95 -6.66 -2.14
CA MET A 85 -7.90 -5.79 -2.68
C MET A 85 -8.39 -4.35 -2.89
N ASP A 86 -9.62 -4.20 -3.38
CA ASP A 86 -10.23 -2.88 -3.54
C ASP A 86 -10.49 -2.18 -2.19
N PHE A 87 -10.80 -2.92 -1.12
CA PHE A 87 -10.99 -2.38 0.22
C PHE A 87 -9.69 -1.84 0.81
N ASP A 88 -8.58 -2.52 0.53
CA ASP A 88 -7.24 -2.14 0.94
C ASP A 88 -6.82 -0.83 0.23
N MET A 89 -6.92 -0.82 -1.10
CA MET A 89 -6.55 0.34 -1.93
C MET A 89 -7.58 1.48 -1.93
N ALA A 90 -8.69 1.36 -1.20
CA ALA A 90 -9.79 2.31 -1.22
C ALA A 90 -9.34 3.73 -0.79
N ILE A 91 -8.32 3.80 0.07
CA ILE A 91 -7.75 5.05 0.57
C ILE A 91 -7.23 5.94 -0.57
N LEU A 92 -6.80 5.37 -1.70
CA LEU A 92 -6.30 6.15 -2.83
C LEU A 92 -7.40 7.06 -3.43
N GLY A 93 -8.65 6.61 -3.42
CA GLY A 93 -9.79 7.31 -4.06
C GLY A 93 -10.62 8.20 -3.14
N VAL A 94 -10.18 8.44 -1.91
CA VAL A 94 -10.86 9.37 -0.98
C VAL A 94 -10.67 10.83 -1.44
N ASP A 95 -11.43 11.77 -0.87
CA ASP A 95 -11.23 13.18 -1.20
C ASP A 95 -9.79 13.65 -0.90
N GLN A 96 -9.36 14.66 -1.65
CA GLN A 96 -7.98 15.15 -1.64
C GLN A 96 -7.51 15.58 -0.23
N THR A 97 -8.41 16.10 0.62
CA THR A 97 -8.09 16.51 1.99
C THR A 97 -7.76 15.29 2.84
N GLN A 98 -8.62 14.26 2.80
CA GLN A 98 -8.37 12.99 3.49
C GLN A 98 -7.11 12.30 2.96
N TYR A 99 -6.91 12.29 1.64
CA TYR A 99 -5.73 11.68 1.03
C TYR A 99 -4.44 12.37 1.48
N THR A 100 -4.42 13.71 1.48
CA THR A 100 -3.26 14.49 1.92
C THR A 100 -2.93 14.23 3.39
N ALA A 101 -3.95 14.15 4.25
CA ALA A 101 -3.78 13.80 5.66
C ALA A 101 -3.19 12.39 5.83
N TYR A 102 -3.73 11.41 5.08
CA TYR A 102 -3.21 10.05 5.05
C TYR A 102 -1.73 9.99 4.64
N VAL A 103 -1.35 10.66 3.54
CA VAL A 103 0.05 10.70 3.07
C VAL A 103 0.98 11.28 4.14
N GLN A 104 0.55 12.31 4.85
CA GLN A 104 1.34 12.91 5.92
C GLN A 104 1.50 11.95 7.11
N SER A 105 0.42 11.26 7.51
CA SER A 105 0.47 10.25 8.58
C SER A 105 1.43 9.11 8.23
N VAL A 106 1.36 8.57 7.01
CA VAL A 106 2.28 7.53 6.53
C VAL A 106 3.73 8.03 6.55
N LYS A 107 3.97 9.27 6.09
CA LYS A 107 5.31 9.87 6.13
C LYS A 107 5.85 9.95 7.56
N GLU A 108 5.06 10.38 8.53
CA GLU A 108 5.46 10.46 9.93
C GLU A 108 5.70 9.07 10.55
N GLU A 109 4.84 8.12 10.24
CA GLU A 109 4.95 6.74 10.70
C GLU A 109 6.25 6.09 10.25
N TYR A 110 6.56 6.10 8.96
CA TYR A 110 7.79 5.51 8.44
C TYR A 110 9.05 6.22 8.97
N MET A 111 8.98 7.54 9.18
CA MET A 111 10.07 8.29 9.80
C MET A 111 10.37 7.76 11.21
N ASN A 112 9.32 7.44 11.97
CA ASN A 112 9.42 6.90 13.32
C ASN A 112 9.91 5.44 13.30
N LEU A 113 9.27 4.59 12.49
CA LEU A 113 9.56 3.16 12.37
C LEU A 113 11.03 2.90 12.00
N LYS A 114 11.58 3.70 11.08
CA LYS A 114 12.97 3.55 10.61
C LYS A 114 13.98 4.43 11.39
N GLY A 115 13.54 5.11 12.44
CA GLY A 115 14.41 5.89 13.33
C GLY A 115 15.03 7.15 12.70
N TYR A 116 14.45 7.66 11.61
CA TYR A 116 14.98 8.81 10.86
C TYR A 116 14.64 10.17 11.48
N GLN A 117 13.90 10.20 12.60
CA GLN A 117 13.61 11.42 13.36
C GLN A 117 14.86 12.26 13.68
N LYS A 118 16.00 11.59 13.90
CA LYS A 118 17.28 12.25 14.25
C LYS A 118 18.02 12.83 13.03
N ILE A 119 17.58 12.50 11.81
CA ILE A 119 18.23 12.91 10.56
C ILE A 119 17.16 13.33 9.52
N PRO A 120 16.35 14.37 9.81
CA PRO A 120 15.17 14.74 9.01
C PRO A 120 15.51 15.10 7.56
N PHE A 121 16.72 15.62 7.31
CA PHE A 121 17.18 15.91 5.97
C PHE A 121 17.34 14.63 5.11
N VAL A 122 17.96 13.59 5.67
CA VAL A 122 18.11 12.30 4.97
C VAL A 122 16.75 11.67 4.74
N TRP A 123 15.84 11.77 5.71
CA TRP A 123 14.46 11.33 5.58
C TRP A 123 13.74 11.98 4.40
N GLU A 124 13.80 13.30 4.28
CA GLU A 124 13.13 14.04 3.20
C GLU A 124 13.63 13.60 1.82
N VAL A 125 14.94 13.38 1.69
CA VAL A 125 15.56 12.84 0.47
C VAL A 125 15.07 11.42 0.20
N MET A 126 15.00 10.54 1.20
CA MET A 126 14.50 9.17 0.97
C MET A 126 13.05 9.15 0.52
N TRP A 127 12.19 9.94 1.18
CA TRP A 127 10.77 10.06 0.86
C TRP A 127 10.55 10.57 -0.58
N CYS A 128 11.21 11.66 -0.96
CA CYS A 128 11.05 12.29 -2.29
C CYS A 128 11.57 11.42 -3.45
N TRP A 129 12.42 10.42 -3.19
CA TRP A 129 12.91 9.49 -4.21
C TRP A 129 12.13 8.17 -4.22
N GLY A 130 11.77 7.65 -3.05
CA GLY A 130 11.13 6.35 -2.88
C GLY A 130 9.64 6.35 -3.16
N ARG A 131 8.89 7.23 -2.48
CA ARG A 131 7.42 7.27 -2.56
C ARG A 131 6.89 7.47 -3.98
N PRO A 132 7.44 8.37 -4.84
CA PRO A 132 6.95 8.52 -6.21
C PRO A 132 7.10 7.25 -7.04
N LYS A 133 8.15 6.45 -6.83
CA LYS A 133 8.38 5.20 -7.55
C LYS A 133 7.32 4.16 -7.19
N ALA A 134 6.96 4.05 -5.90
CA ALA A 134 5.89 3.18 -5.44
C ALA A 134 4.54 3.59 -6.03
N MET A 135 4.17 4.86 -5.88
CA MET A 135 2.89 5.40 -6.39
C MET A 135 2.77 5.30 -7.92
N SER A 136 3.88 5.43 -8.64
CA SER A 136 3.88 5.32 -10.11
C SER A 136 3.48 3.94 -10.62
N ASN A 137 3.56 2.89 -9.81
CA ASN A 137 3.15 1.54 -10.25
C ASN A 137 1.64 1.45 -10.47
N PHE A 138 0.84 2.08 -9.61
CA PHE A 138 -0.62 2.14 -9.76
C PHE A 138 -1.06 2.89 -11.02
N LEU A 139 -0.28 3.85 -11.49
CA LEU A 139 -0.59 4.59 -12.71
C LEU A 139 -0.28 3.83 -14.00
N LYS A 140 0.48 2.72 -13.93
CA LYS A 140 0.84 1.90 -15.10
C LYS A 140 -0.22 0.86 -15.47
N VAL A 141 -1.09 0.50 -14.53
CA VAL A 141 -2.17 -0.46 -14.77
C VAL A 141 -3.40 0.24 -15.38
N PRO A 142 -4.20 -0.46 -16.20
CA PRO A 142 -5.36 0.13 -16.84
C PRO A 142 -6.45 0.54 -15.84
N ASN A 143 -6.61 -0.23 -14.76
CA ASN A 143 -7.47 0.10 -13.63
C ASN A 143 -6.69 -0.13 -12.34
N ILE A 144 -6.76 0.82 -11.40
CA ILE A 144 -6.23 0.65 -10.04
C ILE A 144 -7.12 -0.33 -9.29
N TYR A 145 -8.44 -0.16 -9.42
CA TYR A 145 -9.42 -1.02 -8.77
C TYR A 145 -9.85 -2.19 -9.66
N SER A 146 -10.11 -3.34 -9.06
CA SER A 146 -10.49 -4.56 -9.75
C SER A 146 -11.99 -4.62 -10.05
N THR A 147 -12.84 -4.20 -9.13
CA THR A 147 -14.30 -4.25 -9.27
C THR A 147 -14.85 -3.04 -10.01
N LYS A 148 -15.96 -3.23 -10.75
CA LYS A 148 -16.60 -2.14 -11.50
C LYS A 148 -17.13 -1.05 -10.59
N GLU A 149 -17.58 -1.42 -9.40
CA GLU A 149 -18.08 -0.50 -8.39
C GLU A 149 -16.98 0.43 -7.89
N PHE A 150 -15.78 -0.07 -7.59
CA PHE A 150 -14.68 0.78 -7.15
C PHE A 150 -14.09 1.57 -8.32
N GLN A 151 -13.96 0.98 -9.50
CA GLN A 151 -13.55 1.71 -10.71
C GLN A 151 -14.43 2.94 -10.97
N THR A 152 -15.75 2.76 -10.94
CA THR A 152 -16.71 3.84 -11.24
C THR A 152 -16.65 4.96 -10.19
N ASN A 153 -16.46 4.61 -8.92
CA ASN A 153 -16.60 5.57 -7.83
C ASN A 153 -15.27 6.22 -7.40
N LEU A 154 -14.14 5.55 -7.60
CA LEU A 154 -12.86 5.92 -6.97
C LEU A 154 -11.71 6.11 -7.97
N GLU A 155 -11.75 5.50 -9.15
CA GLU A 155 -10.59 5.45 -10.07
C GLU A 155 -10.08 6.83 -10.48
N SER A 156 -10.97 7.74 -10.92
CA SER A 156 -10.57 9.09 -11.35
C SER A 156 -9.84 9.82 -10.22
N ARG A 157 -10.43 9.77 -9.03
CA ARG A 157 -9.89 10.46 -7.87
C ARG A 157 -8.58 9.85 -7.39
N ALA A 158 -8.48 8.52 -7.40
CA ALA A 158 -7.23 7.83 -7.09
C ALA A 158 -6.09 8.26 -8.01
N ARG A 159 -6.35 8.36 -9.32
CA ARG A 159 -5.36 8.82 -10.28
C ARG A 159 -4.98 10.28 -10.06
N GLU A 160 -5.94 11.16 -9.82
CA GLU A 160 -5.69 12.58 -9.50
C GLU A 160 -4.82 12.73 -8.25
N ASN A 161 -5.18 12.06 -7.16
CA ASN A 161 -4.45 12.05 -5.89
C ASN A 161 -3.00 11.58 -6.07
N LEU A 162 -2.80 10.44 -6.74
CA LEU A 162 -1.47 9.87 -7.00
C LEU A 162 -0.61 10.80 -7.88
N GLN A 163 -1.19 11.36 -8.95
CA GLN A 163 -0.50 12.27 -9.86
C GLN A 163 -0.07 13.56 -9.14
N GLU A 164 -0.93 14.12 -8.30
CA GLU A 164 -0.60 15.31 -7.54
C GLU A 164 0.49 15.05 -6.50
N GLU A 165 0.41 13.95 -5.76
CA GLU A 165 1.45 13.53 -4.81
C GLU A 165 2.80 13.36 -5.52
N ILE A 166 2.83 12.61 -6.61
CA ILE A 166 4.04 12.41 -7.42
C ILE A 166 4.57 13.77 -7.90
N GLY A 167 3.72 14.62 -8.45
CA GLY A 167 4.11 15.95 -8.93
C GLY A 167 4.77 16.80 -7.84
N LYS A 168 4.16 16.86 -6.65
CA LYS A 168 4.72 17.57 -5.49
C LYS A 168 6.09 16.99 -5.11
N LEU A 169 6.22 15.67 -4.99
CA LEU A 169 7.47 15.04 -4.57
C LEU A 169 8.59 15.21 -5.60
N LEU A 170 8.28 15.12 -6.90
CA LEU A 170 9.24 15.37 -7.97
C LEU A 170 9.71 16.84 -7.99
N PHE A 171 8.81 17.79 -7.71
CA PHE A 171 9.19 19.19 -7.56
C PHE A 171 10.18 19.39 -6.42
N HIS A 172 9.90 18.84 -5.23
CA HIS A 172 10.81 18.91 -4.07
C HIS A 172 12.15 18.24 -4.34
N ARG A 173 12.13 17.06 -5.00
CA ARG A 173 13.35 16.37 -5.45
C ARG A 173 14.20 17.24 -6.37
N ASN A 174 13.58 17.88 -7.36
CA ASN A 174 14.30 18.70 -8.32
C ASN A 174 14.85 19.98 -7.67
N LEU A 175 14.09 20.59 -6.75
CA LEU A 175 14.55 21.73 -5.96
C LEU A 175 15.79 21.37 -5.13
N PHE A 176 15.78 20.18 -4.50
CA PHE A 176 16.92 19.66 -3.76
C PHE A 176 18.17 19.51 -4.65
N LEU A 177 18.02 18.88 -5.82
CA LEU A 177 19.12 18.70 -6.76
C LEU A 177 19.68 20.04 -7.26
N ALA A 178 18.80 21.02 -7.49
CA ALA A 178 19.22 22.37 -7.87
C ALA A 178 20.07 23.04 -6.77
N ILE A 179 19.63 22.96 -5.50
CA ILE A 179 20.39 23.47 -4.35
C ILE A 179 21.74 22.77 -4.24
N CYS A 180 21.79 21.44 -4.29
CA CYS A 180 23.04 20.69 -4.24
C CYS A 180 24.01 21.08 -5.36
N THR A 181 23.50 21.33 -6.57
CA THR A 181 24.30 21.79 -7.71
C THR A 181 24.91 23.17 -7.45
N VAL A 182 24.13 24.11 -6.89
CA VAL A 182 24.61 25.46 -6.54
C VAL A 182 25.70 25.40 -5.46
N PHE A 183 25.60 24.49 -4.50
CA PHE A 183 26.54 24.37 -3.38
C PHE A 183 27.64 23.31 -3.56
N GLY A 184 27.73 22.66 -4.73
CA GLY A 184 28.76 21.65 -5.02
C GLY A 184 28.64 20.33 -4.24
N VAL A 185 27.44 19.98 -3.76
CA VAL A 185 27.17 18.75 -2.99
C VAL A 185 26.76 17.62 -3.93
N ILE A 186 27.42 16.46 -3.86
CA ILE A 186 27.12 15.28 -4.69
C ILE A 186 26.18 14.31 -3.94
N VAL A 187 25.02 13.98 -4.53
CA VAL A 187 23.93 13.18 -3.90
C VAL A 187 23.88 11.73 -4.43
N THR A 188 25.02 11.16 -4.82
CA THR A 188 25.04 9.88 -5.57
C THR A 188 24.82 8.64 -4.71
N GLY A 189 25.14 8.68 -3.41
CA GLY A 189 25.10 7.51 -2.53
C GLY A 189 23.75 7.21 -1.87
N LEU A 190 22.93 8.24 -1.58
CA LEU A 190 21.67 8.07 -0.84
C LEU A 190 20.57 7.48 -1.74
N ALA A 191 20.51 7.89 -3.02
CA ALA A 191 19.46 7.53 -3.96
C ALA A 191 19.32 6.01 -4.22
N LEU A 192 20.43 5.26 -4.15
CA LEU A 192 20.45 3.80 -4.35
C LEU A 192 19.81 3.02 -3.19
N LYS A 193 19.90 3.52 -1.94
CA LYS A 193 19.23 2.89 -0.78
C LYS A 193 17.73 3.20 -0.73
N CYS A 194 17.29 4.32 -1.30
CA CYS A 194 15.88 4.75 -1.29
C CYS A 194 14.95 3.84 -2.10
N ALA A 195 15.49 3.14 -3.10
CA ALA A 195 14.74 2.35 -4.07
C ALA A 195 14.29 0.97 -3.56
N ALA A 196 14.78 0.54 -2.39
CA ALA A 196 14.59 -0.81 -1.84
C ALA A 196 13.57 -0.89 -0.71
N THR A 197 13.14 0.25 -0.15
CA THR A 197 12.11 0.28 0.90
C THR A 197 10.73 0.29 0.26
N VAL A 198 9.77 -0.43 0.85
CA VAL A 198 8.37 -0.35 0.45
C VAL A 198 7.79 0.94 1.04
N TRP A 199 6.99 1.64 0.24
CA TRP A 199 6.44 2.97 0.54
C TRP A 199 4.95 2.97 0.25
N PHE A 200 4.25 1.90 0.62
CA PHE A 200 2.79 1.86 0.60
C PHE A 200 2.30 2.02 2.02
#